data_AF-A0A8H6ENZ2-F1
#
_entry.id   AF-A0A8H6ENZ2-F1
#
_cell.length_a   1.000
_cell.length_b   1.000
_cell.length_c   1.000
_cell.angle_alpha   90.00
_cell.angle_beta   90.00
_cell.angle_gamma   90.00
#
_symmetry.space_group_name_H-M   'P 1'
#
loop_
_entity.id
_entity.type
_entity.pdbx_description
1 polymer ?
#
loop_
_entity_poly.entity_id
_entity_poly.type
_entity_poly.pdbx_seq_one_letter_code
_entity_poly.pdbx_strand_id
1 'polypeptide(L)'
;MGRELQKKKNRSGNNKIKHKPKSKRINPLGNAIVAANWRQDETLTQNYRRLGLTSRLNTVTGGIEKKTAGSESKTSTANKLAISNAIPKNFAPTEARVERDPETGKIIRVIHDEKKSNPLNDILNSDDEDGEGFEGFGDEEGSASKNEIVKMLEEQASRAGEKRERQQSEREKEWIEKLVKRWGENYGAMVRDRRLNPMQQTESDIRRRVQKWKDAGGVVTTEA
;
A
#
# COMPACT_ATOMS: atom_id res chain seq x y z
N MET A 1 -20.57 23.22 42.32
CA MET A 1 -20.00 24.39 43.03
C MET A 1 -19.82 24.16 44.54
N GLY A 2 -19.81 22.90 45.02
CA GLY A 2 -19.70 22.62 46.46
C GLY A 2 -18.26 22.60 47.00
N ARG A 3 -17.26 22.43 46.14
CA ARG A 3 -15.86 22.24 46.55
C ARG A 3 -15.26 23.55 47.09
N GLU A 4 -14.80 23.54 48.34
CA GLU A 4 -14.27 24.72 49.03
C GLU A 4 -13.09 25.37 48.30
N LEU A 5 -12.21 24.56 47.67
CA LEU A 5 -11.13 25.07 46.83
C LEU A 5 -11.63 25.88 45.62
N GLN A 6 -12.74 25.47 45.00
CA GLN A 6 -13.34 26.23 43.91
C GLN A 6 -13.97 27.53 44.44
N LYS A 7 -14.58 27.52 45.63
CA LYS A 7 -15.10 28.72 46.30
C LYS A 7 -13.97 29.70 46.64
N LYS A 8 -12.85 29.23 47.20
CA LYS A 8 -11.65 30.03 47.50
C LYS A 8 -11.04 30.63 46.23
N LYS A 9 -10.93 29.85 45.14
CA LYS A 9 -10.49 30.33 43.82
C LYS A 9 -11.45 31.34 43.18
N ASN A 10 -12.73 31.27 43.50
CA ASN A 10 -13.71 32.26 43.05
C ASN A 10 -13.65 33.55 43.86
N ARG A 11 -13.26 33.48 45.14
CA ARG A 11 -13.14 34.64 46.04
C ARG A 11 -11.78 35.34 45.95
N SER A 12 -10.73 34.63 45.57
CA SER A 12 -9.43 35.25 45.27
C SER A 12 -9.63 36.22 44.10
N GLY A 13 -9.39 37.51 44.30
CA GLY A 13 -9.51 38.56 43.28
C GLY A 13 -8.55 38.43 42.09
N ASN A 14 -7.87 37.29 41.97
CA ASN A 14 -6.95 36.95 40.90
C ASN A 14 -7.73 36.59 39.63
N ASN A 15 -7.27 37.11 38.48
CA ASN A 15 -7.86 36.77 37.19
C ASN A 15 -7.72 35.28 36.88
N LYS A 16 -8.83 34.63 36.57
CA LYS A 16 -8.85 33.20 36.21
C LYS A 16 -8.33 33.02 34.79
N ILE A 17 -7.17 32.40 34.66
CA ILE A 17 -6.66 31.94 33.36
C ILE A 17 -7.60 30.86 32.84
N LYS A 18 -8.27 31.15 31.72
CA LYS A 18 -9.12 30.21 30.99
C LYS A 18 -8.53 30.03 29.60
N HIS A 19 -8.17 28.79 29.25
CA HIS A 19 -7.78 28.47 27.89
C HIS A 19 -9.04 28.22 27.04
N LYS A 20 -9.06 28.77 25.82
CA LYS A 20 -10.10 28.44 24.85
C LYS A 20 -9.91 26.98 24.39
N PRO A 21 -11.00 26.21 24.20
CA PRO A 21 -10.89 24.86 23.65
C PRO A 21 -10.34 24.92 22.22
N LYS A 22 -9.64 23.87 21.79
CA LYS A 22 -9.13 23.76 20.42
C LYS A 22 -10.29 23.71 19.43
N SER A 23 -10.11 24.33 18.26
CA SER A 23 -11.10 24.27 17.18
C SER A 23 -11.22 22.85 16.64
N LYS A 24 -12.43 22.48 16.19
CA LYS A 24 -12.67 21.18 15.52
C LYS A 24 -12.15 21.12 14.08
N ARG A 25 -11.72 22.27 13.52
CA ARG A 25 -11.14 22.36 12.18
C ARG A 25 -9.78 21.68 12.19
N ILE A 26 -9.63 20.65 11.36
CA ILE A 26 -8.41 19.87 11.23
C ILE A 26 -7.76 20.28 9.91
N ASN A 27 -6.47 20.61 9.95
CA ASN A 27 -5.62 20.72 8.77
C ASN A 27 -4.69 19.50 8.79
N PRO A 28 -4.59 18.68 7.72
CA PRO A 28 -3.68 17.53 7.71
C PRO A 28 -2.23 18.02 7.85
N LEU A 29 -1.52 17.47 8.84
CA LEU A 29 -0.08 17.66 9.00
C LEU A 29 0.67 16.54 8.26
N GLY A 30 1.86 16.85 7.73
CA GLY A 30 2.72 15.87 7.07
C GLY A 30 2.99 16.22 5.61
N ASN A 31 2.04 15.91 4.72
CA ASN A 31 2.23 16.16 3.28
C ASN A 31 1.69 17.52 2.84
N ALA A 32 2.55 18.36 2.26
CA ALA A 32 2.20 19.66 1.72
C ALA A 32 1.16 19.60 0.57
N ILE A 33 1.23 18.56 -0.27
CA ILE A 33 0.30 18.37 -1.41
C ILE A 33 -1.13 18.14 -0.90
N VAL A 34 -1.28 17.31 0.12
CA VAL A 34 -2.58 17.03 0.75
C VAL A 34 -3.10 18.26 1.51
N ALA A 35 -2.22 18.97 2.21
CA ALA A 35 -2.58 20.18 2.96
C ALA A 35 -3.04 21.33 2.05
N ALA A 36 -2.38 21.54 0.92
CA ALA A 36 -2.77 22.55 -0.07
C ALA A 36 -4.16 22.27 -0.66
N ASN A 37 -4.49 20.99 -0.83
CA ASN A 37 -5.76 20.56 -1.39
C ASN A 37 -6.83 20.25 -0.32
N TRP A 38 -6.66 20.66 0.94
CA TRP A 38 -7.61 20.33 2.01
C TRP A 38 -8.75 21.33 2.13
N ARG A 39 -10.02 20.87 2.03
CA ARG A 39 -11.21 21.71 2.23
C ARG A 39 -11.73 21.56 3.65
N GLN A 40 -11.83 22.67 4.38
CA GLN A 40 -12.18 22.63 5.80
C GLN A 40 -13.69 22.46 6.05
N ASP A 41 -14.51 22.69 5.03
CA ASP A 41 -15.97 22.56 5.09
C ASP A 41 -16.43 21.12 4.81
N GLU A 42 -15.57 20.31 4.18
CA GLU A 42 -15.84 18.90 3.86
C GLU A 42 -15.41 17.99 5.02
N THR A 43 -16.12 16.87 5.21
CA THR A 43 -15.72 15.84 6.18
C THR A 43 -14.42 15.16 5.77
N LEU A 44 -13.73 14.50 6.71
CA LEU A 44 -12.52 13.71 6.44
C LEU A 44 -12.76 12.72 5.29
N THR A 45 -13.83 11.92 5.36
CA THR A 45 -14.14 10.92 4.33
C THR A 45 -14.46 11.54 2.97
N GLN A 46 -15.14 12.69 2.93
CA GLN A 46 -15.41 13.41 1.67
C GLN A 46 -14.12 13.95 1.04
N ASN A 47 -13.25 14.59 1.84
CA ASN A 47 -11.97 15.11 1.37
C ASN A 47 -11.09 14.00 0.80
N TYR A 48 -10.81 12.94 1.56
CA TYR A 48 -9.96 11.84 1.08
C TYR A 48 -10.53 11.23 -0.20
N ARG A 49 -11.86 11.01 -0.25
CA ARG A 49 -12.53 10.53 -1.46
C ARG A 49 -12.34 11.48 -2.66
N ARG A 50 -12.41 12.79 -2.46
CA ARG A 50 -12.14 13.79 -3.52
C ARG A 50 -10.69 13.79 -3.97
N LEU A 51 -9.76 13.59 -3.03
CA LEU A 51 -8.33 13.46 -3.32
C LEU A 51 -8.00 12.14 -4.04
N GLY A 52 -8.94 11.20 -4.17
CA GLY A 52 -8.69 9.87 -4.72
C GLY A 52 -8.04 8.90 -3.73
N LEU A 53 -8.08 9.22 -2.44
CA LEU A 53 -7.49 8.44 -1.35
C LEU A 53 -8.58 7.77 -0.51
N THR A 54 -8.23 6.65 0.12
CA THR A 54 -9.14 5.95 1.03
C THR A 54 -9.04 6.52 2.44
N SER A 55 -10.16 6.87 3.08
CA SER A 55 -10.13 7.34 4.49
C SER A 55 -9.99 6.20 5.52
N ARG A 56 -10.41 4.99 5.14
CA ARG A 56 -10.34 3.77 5.96
C ARG A 56 -10.06 2.59 5.04
N LEU A 57 -9.27 1.64 5.53
CA LEU A 57 -8.91 0.43 4.78
C LEU A 57 -10.02 -0.63 4.81
N ASN A 58 -10.68 -0.79 5.95
CA ASN A 58 -11.74 -1.80 6.15
C ASN A 58 -13.13 -1.26 5.79
N THR A 59 -14.09 -2.18 5.67
CA THR A 59 -15.51 -1.87 5.48
C THR A 59 -16.02 -0.95 6.59
N VAL A 60 -16.76 0.09 6.21
CA VAL A 60 -17.36 1.03 7.17
C VAL A 60 -18.63 0.42 7.75
N THR A 61 -18.76 0.45 9.07
CA THR A 61 -20.01 0.09 9.75
C THR A 61 -21.06 1.18 9.54
N GLY A 62 -22.27 0.79 9.13
CA GLY A 62 -23.40 1.70 8.94
C GLY A 62 -23.50 2.26 7.51
N GLY A 63 -24.37 3.27 7.34
CA GLY A 63 -24.62 3.89 6.04
C GLY A 63 -23.51 4.84 5.61
N ILE A 64 -23.12 4.78 4.34
CA ILE A 64 -22.23 5.76 3.71
C ILE A 64 -23.11 6.76 2.93
N GLU A 65 -22.69 8.02 2.89
CA GLU A 65 -23.30 9.04 2.04
C GLU A 65 -23.39 8.55 0.58
N LYS A 66 -24.61 8.42 0.08
CA LYS A 66 -24.87 8.11 -1.33
C LYS A 66 -24.65 9.37 -2.15
N LYS A 67 -23.66 9.34 -3.04
CA LYS A 67 -23.54 10.40 -4.05
C LYS A 67 -24.71 10.30 -5.01
N THR A 68 -25.28 11.43 -5.41
CA THR A 68 -26.14 11.48 -6.59
C THR A 68 -25.29 11.00 -7.77
N ALA A 69 -25.77 10.00 -8.49
CA ALA A 69 -25.06 9.49 -9.65
C ALA A 69 -25.02 10.60 -10.71
N GLY A 70 -23.89 11.27 -10.84
CA GLY A 70 -23.57 11.97 -12.09
C GLY A 70 -23.54 10.97 -13.25
N SER A 71 -23.62 11.48 -14.47
CA SER A 71 -23.73 10.70 -15.72
C SER A 71 -22.65 9.62 -15.93
N GLU A 72 -21.60 9.55 -15.10
CA GLU A 72 -20.40 8.74 -15.32
C GLU A 72 -20.21 7.52 -14.40
N SER A 73 -21.18 7.17 -13.55
CA SER A 73 -21.07 5.97 -12.70
C SER A 73 -22.17 4.95 -12.99
N LYS A 74 -22.18 4.43 -14.22
CA LYS A 74 -22.90 3.19 -14.58
C LYS A 74 -22.00 1.95 -14.52
N THR A 75 -20.70 2.11 -14.27
CA THR A 75 -19.67 1.06 -14.36
C THR A 75 -19.13 0.58 -13.01
N SER A 76 -19.77 0.92 -11.89
CA SER A 76 -19.33 0.35 -10.61
C SER A 76 -19.64 -1.15 -10.56
N THR A 77 -18.63 -1.96 -10.23
CA THR A 77 -18.74 -3.41 -9.99
C THR A 77 -19.86 -3.75 -9.00
N ALA A 78 -20.16 -2.81 -8.08
CA ALA A 78 -21.27 -2.90 -7.13
C ALA A 78 -22.66 -3.01 -7.80
N ASN A 79 -22.87 -2.42 -8.98
CA ASN A 79 -24.14 -2.55 -9.70
C ASN A 79 -24.22 -3.88 -10.47
N LYS A 80 -23.09 -4.41 -10.97
CA LYS A 80 -23.06 -5.74 -11.62
C LYS A 80 -23.40 -6.88 -10.65
N LEU A 81 -23.09 -6.71 -9.36
CA LEU A 81 -23.33 -7.70 -8.30
C LEU A 81 -24.65 -7.46 -7.53
N ALA A 82 -25.47 -6.49 -7.93
CA ALA A 82 -26.72 -6.17 -7.24
C ALA A 82 -27.81 -7.17 -7.65
N ILE A 83 -28.07 -8.16 -6.81
CA ILE A 83 -29.17 -9.12 -6.99
C ILE A 83 -30.49 -8.39 -6.75
N SER A 84 -31.29 -8.20 -7.80
CA SER A 84 -32.68 -7.78 -7.64
C SER A 84 -33.54 -8.99 -7.29
N ASN A 85 -34.08 -9.06 -6.07
CA ASN A 85 -34.99 -10.14 -5.61
C ASN A 85 -36.38 -10.14 -6.31
N ALA A 86 -36.49 -9.58 -7.51
CA ALA A 86 -37.72 -9.58 -8.29
C ALA A 86 -37.88 -10.94 -8.98
N ILE A 87 -38.50 -11.90 -8.28
CA ILE A 87 -38.90 -13.17 -8.88
C ILE A 87 -40.05 -12.86 -9.86
N PRO A 88 -39.90 -13.14 -11.17
CA PRO A 88 -40.97 -12.88 -12.14
C PRO A 88 -42.18 -13.75 -11.80
N LYS A 89 -43.37 -13.14 -11.70
CA LYS A 89 -44.60 -13.83 -11.29
C LYS A 89 -45.27 -14.64 -12.41
N ASN A 90 -44.83 -14.47 -13.65
CA ASN A 90 -45.37 -15.15 -14.82
C ASN A 90 -44.26 -15.97 -15.48
N PHE A 91 -44.41 -17.28 -15.50
CA PHE A 91 -43.55 -18.20 -16.25
C PHE A 91 -44.37 -18.76 -17.42
N ALA A 92 -43.84 -18.63 -18.64
CA ALA A 92 -44.39 -19.36 -19.78
C ALA A 92 -43.95 -20.83 -19.69
N PRO A 93 -44.84 -21.81 -19.88
CA PRO A 93 -44.45 -23.22 -19.88
C PRO A 93 -43.49 -23.47 -21.05
N THR A 94 -42.29 -23.97 -20.75
CA THR A 94 -41.28 -24.34 -21.74
C THR A 94 -41.32 -25.84 -21.98
N GLU A 95 -41.21 -26.26 -23.23
CA GLU A 95 -41.11 -27.67 -23.61
C GLU A 95 -39.64 -28.09 -23.76
N ALA A 96 -39.34 -29.35 -23.43
CA ALA A 96 -38.01 -29.93 -23.59
C ALA A 96 -38.15 -31.34 -24.19
N ARG A 97 -37.26 -31.67 -25.12
CA ARG A 97 -37.21 -33.01 -25.73
C ARG A 97 -36.33 -33.92 -24.88
N VAL A 98 -36.86 -35.09 -24.54
CA VAL A 98 -36.19 -36.05 -23.67
C VAL A 98 -35.88 -37.31 -24.45
N GLU A 99 -34.60 -37.62 -24.59
CA GLU A 99 -34.15 -38.90 -25.15
C GLU A 99 -34.05 -39.93 -24.02
N ARG A 100 -34.74 -41.06 -24.22
CA ARG A 100 -34.78 -42.19 -23.27
C ARG A 100 -34.16 -43.42 -23.90
N ASP A 101 -33.48 -44.19 -23.06
CA ASP A 101 -32.93 -45.48 -23.41
C ASP A 101 -34.05 -46.46 -23.77
N PRO A 102 -34.04 -47.10 -24.97
CA PRO A 102 -35.15 -47.95 -25.42
C PRO A 102 -35.40 -49.18 -24.54
N GLU A 103 -34.38 -49.71 -23.85
CA GLU A 103 -34.52 -50.95 -23.08
C GLU A 103 -34.89 -50.71 -21.61
N THR A 104 -34.35 -49.64 -21.01
CA THR A 104 -34.51 -49.38 -19.57
C THR A 104 -35.46 -48.23 -19.25
N GLY A 105 -35.82 -47.42 -20.26
CA GLY A 105 -36.66 -46.23 -20.11
C GLY A 105 -35.99 -45.09 -19.31
N LYS A 106 -34.71 -45.22 -18.96
CA LYS A 106 -33.97 -44.21 -18.21
C LYS A 106 -33.66 -43.00 -19.09
N ILE A 107 -33.77 -41.80 -18.53
CA ILE A 107 -33.50 -40.54 -19.23
C ILE A 107 -31.99 -40.39 -19.39
N ILE A 108 -31.53 -40.28 -20.64
CA ILE A 108 -30.10 -40.11 -20.97
C ILE A 108 -29.79 -38.63 -21.19
N ARG A 109 -30.64 -37.92 -21.94
CA ARG A 109 -30.39 -36.54 -22.34
C ARG A 109 -31.68 -35.72 -22.38
N VAL A 110 -31.60 -34.49 -21.87
CA VAL A 110 -32.67 -33.50 -21.95
C VAL A 110 -32.16 -32.35 -22.83
N ILE A 111 -32.76 -32.21 -24.00
CA ILE A 111 -32.41 -31.19 -25.00
C ILE A 111 -33.41 -30.06 -24.88
N HIS A 112 -32.91 -28.85 -24.62
CA HIS A 112 -33.68 -27.61 -24.62
C HIS A 112 -33.38 -26.87 -25.94
N ASP A 113 -34.42 -26.33 -26.59
CA ASP A 113 -34.27 -25.68 -27.90
C ASP A 113 -33.64 -24.28 -27.81
N GLU A 114 -33.59 -23.66 -26.62
CA GLU A 114 -33.01 -22.33 -26.39
C GLU A 114 -31.85 -22.36 -25.37
N LYS A 115 -30.82 -21.54 -25.60
CA LYS A 115 -29.76 -21.30 -24.60
C LYS A 115 -30.41 -20.69 -23.35
N LYS A 116 -30.19 -21.32 -22.20
CA LYS A 116 -30.75 -20.88 -20.92
C LYS A 116 -30.29 -19.44 -20.65
N SER A 117 -31.19 -18.46 -20.70
CA SER A 117 -30.87 -17.08 -20.32
C SER A 117 -30.30 -17.11 -18.91
N ASN A 118 -29.14 -16.51 -18.66
CA ASN A 118 -28.51 -16.46 -17.35
C ASN A 118 -28.95 -15.17 -16.64
N PRO A 119 -30.13 -15.14 -16.00
CA PRO A 119 -30.70 -13.89 -15.51
C PRO A 119 -30.01 -13.43 -14.21
N LEU A 120 -29.22 -14.32 -13.58
CA LEU A 120 -28.40 -14.04 -12.42
C LEU A 120 -26.97 -13.61 -12.78
N ASN A 121 -26.59 -13.59 -14.08
CA ASN A 121 -25.20 -13.38 -14.51
C ASN A 121 -24.21 -14.26 -13.72
N ASP A 122 -24.57 -15.53 -13.51
CA ASP A 122 -23.71 -16.47 -12.79
C ASP A 122 -22.53 -16.90 -13.69
N ILE A 123 -21.31 -16.75 -13.18
CA ILE A 123 -20.04 -16.94 -13.91
C ILE A 123 -19.87 -18.40 -14.35
N LEU A 124 -20.48 -19.34 -13.65
CA LEU A 124 -20.39 -20.78 -13.96
C LEU A 124 -21.34 -21.23 -15.09
N ASN A 125 -22.31 -20.40 -15.48
CA ASN A 125 -23.36 -20.77 -16.44
C ASN A 125 -23.32 -19.96 -17.74
N SER A 126 -22.30 -19.10 -17.93
CA SER A 126 -22.02 -18.42 -19.20
C SER A 126 -21.13 -19.30 -20.07
N ASP A 127 -21.75 -20.21 -20.82
CA ASP A 127 -21.12 -21.09 -21.81
C ASP A 127 -20.88 -20.33 -23.15
N ASP A 128 -20.56 -19.02 -23.06
CA ASP A 128 -20.15 -18.24 -24.22
C ASP A 128 -18.64 -18.39 -24.40
N GLU A 129 -18.29 -19.17 -25.42
CA GLU A 129 -16.95 -19.46 -25.94
C GLU A 129 -16.33 -18.23 -26.65
N ASP A 130 -16.64 -17.02 -26.19
CA ASP A 130 -15.95 -15.77 -26.51
C ASP A 130 -15.41 -15.25 -25.18
N GLY A 131 -14.24 -15.77 -24.80
CA GLY A 131 -13.69 -15.69 -23.45
C GLY A 131 -13.44 -14.27 -22.97
N GLU A 132 -14.28 -13.79 -22.07
CA GLU A 132 -13.79 -13.03 -20.91
C GLU A 132 -13.48 -14.03 -19.81
N GLY A 133 -12.37 -14.76 -19.99
CA GLY A 133 -11.75 -15.50 -18.91
C GLY A 133 -11.62 -14.55 -17.73
N PHE A 134 -12.06 -14.98 -16.55
CA PHE A 134 -11.91 -14.24 -15.31
C PHE A 134 -10.48 -13.69 -15.20
N GLU A 135 -10.31 -12.42 -15.57
CA GLU A 135 -9.12 -11.62 -15.32
C GLU A 135 -9.08 -11.46 -13.81
N GLY A 136 -8.49 -12.46 -13.15
CA GLY A 136 -8.52 -12.58 -11.71
C GLY A 136 -7.82 -11.39 -11.09
N PHE A 137 -8.60 -10.44 -10.58
CA PHE A 137 -8.16 -9.25 -9.85
C PHE A 137 -6.79 -8.75 -10.33
N GLY A 138 -6.63 -8.66 -11.65
CA GLY A 138 -5.40 -8.24 -12.28
C GLY A 138 -5.25 -6.76 -11.96
N ASP A 139 -4.19 -6.44 -11.23
CA ASP A 139 -3.71 -5.08 -11.07
C ASP A 139 -3.59 -4.49 -12.49
N GLU A 140 -4.54 -3.63 -12.87
CA GLU A 140 -4.52 -2.90 -14.12
C GLU A 140 -3.38 -1.87 -14.00
N GLU A 141 -2.14 -2.36 -14.10
CA GLU A 141 -0.91 -1.60 -14.25
C GLU A 141 -1.05 -0.71 -15.50
N GLY A 142 -1.65 0.47 -15.32
CA GLY A 142 -1.85 1.40 -16.44
C GLY A 142 -3.00 2.38 -16.29
N SER A 143 -3.89 2.21 -15.31
CA SER A 143 -4.85 3.25 -14.95
C SER A 143 -4.09 4.40 -14.25
N ALA A 144 -3.38 5.21 -15.03
CA ALA A 144 -2.84 6.49 -14.60
C ALA A 144 -3.93 7.18 -13.78
N SER A 145 -3.68 7.36 -12.49
CA SER A 145 -4.70 7.78 -11.54
C SER A 145 -5.39 9.02 -12.10
N LYS A 146 -6.70 8.93 -12.38
CA LYS A 146 -7.49 10.02 -13.01
C LYS A 146 -7.37 11.36 -12.27
N ASN A 147 -6.92 11.33 -11.01
CA ASN A 147 -6.70 12.49 -10.17
C ASN A 147 -5.23 12.94 -10.22
N GLU A 148 -5.00 14.18 -10.65
CA GLU A 148 -3.68 14.84 -10.70
C GLU A 148 -2.93 14.78 -9.36
N ILE A 149 -3.67 14.87 -8.24
CA ILE A 149 -3.11 14.85 -6.89
C ILE A 149 -2.46 13.50 -6.57
N VAL A 150 -3.09 12.40 -6.97
CA VAL A 150 -2.56 11.05 -6.73
C VAL A 150 -1.27 10.87 -7.54
N LYS A 151 -1.26 11.31 -8.80
CA LYS A 151 -0.06 11.32 -9.64
C LYS A 151 1.10 12.09 -8.99
N MET A 152 0.84 13.27 -8.41
CA MET A 152 1.89 14.03 -7.70
C MET A 152 2.39 13.30 -6.44
N LEU A 153 1.51 12.59 -5.73
CA LEU A 153 1.88 11.81 -4.55
C LEU A 153 2.72 10.58 -4.93
N GLU A 154 2.36 9.90 -6.02
CA GLU A 154 3.12 8.79 -6.59
C GLU A 154 4.50 9.26 -7.05
N GLU A 155 4.58 10.39 -7.74
CA GLU A 155 5.85 11.00 -8.13
C GLU A 155 6.72 11.30 -6.90
N GLN A 156 6.13 11.91 -5.86
CA GLN A 156 6.85 12.17 -4.60
C GLN A 156 7.31 10.87 -3.92
N ALA A 157 6.52 9.79 -3.95
CA ALA A 157 6.89 8.50 -3.38
C ALA A 157 7.97 7.79 -4.20
N SER A 158 7.93 7.93 -5.53
CA SER A 158 8.91 7.37 -6.46
C SER A 158 10.29 8.02 -6.33
N ARG A 159 10.35 9.25 -5.81
CA ARG A 159 11.59 9.94 -5.47
C ARG A 159 12.26 9.21 -4.29
N ALA A 160 13.08 8.22 -4.61
CA ALA A 160 13.97 7.58 -3.63
C ALA A 160 14.84 8.66 -2.96
N GLY A 161 14.86 8.68 -1.63
CA GLY A 161 15.72 9.57 -0.88
C GLY A 161 17.19 9.31 -1.20
N GLU A 162 18.04 10.32 -1.02
CA GLU A 162 19.49 10.18 -1.19
C GLU A 162 20.03 9.09 -0.25
N LYS A 163 20.34 7.93 -0.81
CA LYS A 163 20.93 6.84 -0.05
C LYS A 163 22.39 7.18 0.22
N ARG A 164 22.70 7.52 1.48
CA ARG A 164 24.08 7.69 1.92
C ARG A 164 24.72 6.33 2.13
N GLU A 165 25.78 6.05 1.39
CA GLU A 165 26.57 4.85 1.59
C GLU A 165 27.33 4.90 2.92
N ARG A 166 27.49 3.74 3.56
CA ARG A 166 28.22 3.66 4.84
C ARG A 166 29.72 3.77 4.59
N GLN A 167 30.30 4.87 5.07
CA GLN A 167 31.73 5.12 5.00
C GLN A 167 32.49 4.47 6.18
N GLN A 168 33.79 4.20 5.98
CA GLN A 168 34.71 3.79 7.04
C GLN A 168 35.14 5.01 7.87
N SER A 169 35.35 4.78 9.18
CA SER A 169 35.91 5.81 10.06
C SER A 169 37.36 6.14 9.71
N GLU A 170 37.82 7.36 10.00
CA GLU A 170 39.20 7.79 9.71
C GLU A 170 40.25 6.87 10.34
N ARG A 171 40.08 6.53 11.62
CA ARG A 171 40.97 5.61 12.34
C ARG A 171 41.00 4.20 11.76
N GLU A 172 39.89 3.74 11.19
CA GLU A 172 39.83 2.45 10.49
C GLU A 172 40.63 2.52 9.18
N LYS A 173 40.56 3.64 8.45
CA LYS A 173 41.36 3.85 7.24
C LYS A 173 42.85 3.85 7.57
N GLU A 174 43.29 4.57 8.60
CA GLU A 174 44.69 4.58 9.04
C GLU A 174 45.18 3.19 9.47
N TRP A 175 44.31 2.43 10.14
CA TRP A 175 44.63 1.08 10.58
C TRP A 175 44.83 0.14 9.39
N ILE A 176 43.95 0.21 8.40
CA ILE A 176 44.05 -0.55 7.14
C ILE A 176 45.30 -0.12 6.37
N GLU A 177 45.55 1.18 6.26
CA GLU A 177 46.73 1.73 5.59
C GLU A 177 48.02 1.18 6.21
N LYS A 178 48.12 1.15 7.54
CA LYS A 178 49.28 0.56 8.25
C LYS A 178 49.42 -0.95 7.97
N LEU A 179 48.31 -1.69 7.90
CA LEU A 179 48.33 -3.12 7.58
C LEU A 179 48.79 -3.36 6.14
N VAL A 180 48.23 -2.63 5.18
CA VAL A 180 48.57 -2.74 3.76
C VAL A 180 49.99 -2.26 3.49
N LYS A 181 50.46 -1.17 4.13
CA LYS A 181 51.86 -0.71 4.03
C LYS A 181 52.86 -1.77 4.51
N ARG A 182 52.52 -2.55 5.54
CA ARG A 182 53.43 -3.56 6.10
C ARG A 182 53.39 -4.90 5.38
N TRP A 183 52.20 -5.38 5.02
CA TRP A 183 51.98 -6.76 4.57
C TRP A 183 51.48 -6.85 3.12
N GLY A 184 51.24 -5.73 2.44
CA GLY A 184 50.73 -5.69 1.08
C GLY A 184 49.32 -6.29 1.00
N GLU A 185 49.16 -7.33 0.18
CA GLU A 185 47.88 -8.06 0.03
C GLU A 185 47.85 -9.40 0.77
N ASN A 186 48.85 -9.67 1.62
CA ASN A 186 48.90 -10.92 2.37
C ASN A 186 48.03 -10.87 3.64
N TYR A 187 46.73 -11.15 3.48
CA TYR A 187 45.76 -11.13 4.58
C TYR A 187 46.07 -12.15 5.69
N GLY A 188 46.63 -13.31 5.34
CA GLY A 188 47.03 -14.32 6.33
C GLY A 188 48.14 -13.83 7.26
N ALA A 189 49.03 -12.97 6.78
CA ALA A 189 50.06 -12.33 7.60
C ALA A 189 49.47 -11.18 8.45
N MET A 190 48.54 -10.40 7.89
CA MET A 190 47.84 -9.33 8.63
C MET A 190 47.09 -9.84 9.86
N VAL A 191 46.42 -10.99 9.73
CA VAL A 191 45.68 -11.62 10.84
C VAL A 191 46.63 -12.02 11.97
N ARG A 192 47.81 -12.54 11.63
CA ARG A 192 48.82 -13.02 12.59
C ARG A 192 49.61 -11.89 13.25
N ASP A 193 49.57 -10.66 12.74
CA ASP A 193 50.27 -9.51 13.31
C ASP A 193 49.60 -9.04 14.61
N ARG A 194 50.14 -9.49 15.76
CA ARG A 194 49.61 -9.13 17.09
C ARG A 194 49.72 -7.63 17.43
N ARG A 195 50.63 -6.90 16.77
CA ARG A 195 50.85 -5.47 17.04
C ARG A 195 49.89 -4.61 16.24
N LEU A 196 49.76 -4.88 14.95
CA LEU A 196 48.86 -4.13 14.08
C LEU A 196 47.42 -4.63 14.18
N ASN A 197 47.16 -5.90 14.48
CA ASN A 197 45.81 -6.46 14.67
C ASN A 197 45.55 -6.84 16.15
N PRO A 198 45.50 -5.87 17.07
CA PRO A 198 45.31 -6.16 18.50
C PRO A 198 43.94 -6.77 18.80
N MET A 199 42.93 -6.44 17.99
CA MET A 199 41.56 -6.94 18.14
C MET A 199 41.34 -8.32 17.51
N GLN A 200 42.40 -8.95 16.99
CA GLN A 200 42.34 -10.29 16.39
C GLN A 200 41.25 -10.42 15.31
N GLN A 201 41.14 -9.41 14.46
CA GLN A 201 40.18 -9.41 13.34
C GLN A 201 40.46 -10.58 12.40
N THR A 202 39.39 -11.18 11.89
CA THR A 202 39.48 -12.33 10.98
C THR A 202 39.97 -11.90 9.59
N GLU A 203 40.47 -12.87 8.83
CA GLU A 203 40.94 -12.64 7.45
C GLU A 203 39.84 -12.05 6.57
N SER A 204 38.62 -12.58 6.68
CA SER A 204 37.47 -12.13 5.90
C SER A 204 37.07 -10.69 6.21
N ASP A 205 37.16 -10.28 7.48
CA ASP A 205 36.82 -8.92 7.88
C ASP A 205 37.87 -7.92 7.40
N ILE A 206 39.15 -8.24 7.56
CA ILE A 206 40.26 -7.43 7.03
C ILE A 206 40.12 -7.29 5.51
N ARG A 207 39.84 -8.38 4.79
CA ARG A 207 39.64 -8.36 3.33
C ARG A 207 38.49 -7.43 2.94
N ARG A 208 37.33 -7.54 3.58
CA ARG A 208 36.16 -6.69 3.33
C ARG A 208 36.46 -5.21 3.57
N ARG A 209 37.22 -4.90 4.63
CA ARG A 209 37.57 -3.52 4.99
C ARG A 209 38.63 -2.95 4.06
N VAL A 210 39.63 -3.73 3.67
CA VAL A 210 40.62 -3.35 2.65
C VAL A 210 39.94 -3.09 1.32
N GLN A 211 38.96 -3.92 0.92
CA GLN A 211 38.20 -3.69 -0.31
C GLN A 211 37.46 -2.35 -0.27
N LYS A 212 36.71 -2.08 0.80
CA LYS A 212 36.03 -0.79 0.98
C LYS A 212 36.99 0.40 1.00
N TRP A 213 38.18 0.23 1.55
CA TRP A 213 39.20 1.27 1.60
C TRP A 213 39.78 1.55 0.21
N LYS A 214 40.02 0.50 -0.59
CA LYS A 214 40.44 0.60 -1.99
C LYS A 214 39.36 1.25 -2.85
N ASP A 215 38.10 0.83 -2.70
CA ASP A 215 36.95 1.41 -3.42
C ASP A 215 36.77 2.91 -3.09
N ALA A 216 37.13 3.31 -1.86
CA ALA A 216 37.14 4.70 -1.42
C ALA A 216 38.38 5.52 -1.89
N GLY A 217 39.25 4.94 -2.72
CA GLY A 217 40.43 5.62 -3.28
C GLY A 217 41.68 5.56 -2.41
N GLY A 218 41.75 4.63 -1.46
CA GLY A 218 42.95 4.40 -0.67
C GLY A 218 44.10 3.84 -1.52
N VAL A 219 45.18 4.60 -1.65
CA VAL A 219 46.42 4.18 -2.33
C VAL A 219 47.55 4.16 -1.31
N VAL A 220 48.27 3.05 -1.21
CA VAL A 220 49.50 2.98 -0.42
C VAL A 220 50.66 3.38 -1.32
N THR A 221 51.32 4.49 -1.02
CA THR A 221 52.63 4.79 -1.59
C THR A 221 53.65 3.80 -1.01
N THR A 222 54.03 2.80 -1.80
CA THR A 222 55.15 1.93 -1.48
C THR A 222 56.43 2.76 -1.62
N GLU A 223 56.93 3.28 -0.50
CA GLU A 223 58.31 3.77 -0.43
C GLU A 223 59.22 2.57 -0.63
N ALA A 224 59.96 2.58 -1.74
CA ALA A 224 60.92 1.56 -2.13
C ALA A 224 62.13 1.52 -1.19
#